data_AF-A0A9W4T4B3-F1
#
_entry.id   AF-A0A9W4T4B3-F1
#
_cell.length_a   1.000
_cell.length_b   1.000
_cell.length_c   1.000
_cell.angle_alpha   90.00
_cell.angle_beta   90.00
_cell.angle_gamma   90.00
#
_symmetry.space_group_name_H-M   'P 1'
#
loop_
_entity.id
_entity.type
_entity.pdbx_description
1 polymer ?
#
loop_
_entity_poly.entity_id
_entity_poly.type
_entity_poly.pdbx_seq_one_letter_code
_entity_poly.pdbx_strand_id
1 'polypeptide(L)'
;ICPDIHVGFNDSDYDWCFIMERAYHLNILEWMWKRMTGKFETKEKILKWKYREKIGAKSENDFVKKHPVKAPEEGEEDLEEKEYMGSPIRIKISVEDYFTSSFLKLPGCIPIDVQVCLKKRFPHSEVEKEGSLKFFLQKFGLDNALCCQELLVNQSIINDYREVASIAYVSLFDTHYRANGMKVRNLPSACAIKRDMVISTRLSKDIEKGKYPGAYVFPPKKGIITERPADNICKNGNELHTIEDLSNKRLELKARLAPLGKKKQYLGKMISSAKKRGKRVSESLNSEYSSVCFDYDYWDSKQKALKVYMNTFYGEAGNSKSPIFLRELACGTTTAGKYNLNLVTEFVSKKGFG
;
A
#
# COMPACT_ATOMS: atom_id res chain seq x y z
N ILE A 1 12.50 19.09 12.48
CA ILE A 1 12.72 17.90 13.34
C ILE A 1 12.42 16.67 12.51
N CYS A 2 13.40 15.79 12.29
CA CYS A 2 13.14 14.50 11.64
C CYS A 2 12.47 13.61 12.70
N PRO A 3 11.28 13.04 12.44
CA PRO A 3 10.68 12.12 13.39
C PRO A 3 11.48 10.82 13.45
N ASP A 4 11.59 10.25 14.64
CA ASP A 4 12.10 8.90 14.83
C ASP A 4 11.06 7.87 14.35
N ILE A 5 11.52 6.68 14.01
CA ILE A 5 10.64 5.59 13.57
C ILE A 5 10.58 4.57 14.70
N HIS A 6 9.38 4.36 15.25
CA HIS A 6 9.12 3.29 16.19
C HIS A 6 8.74 2.04 15.39
N VAL A 7 9.55 1.00 15.52
CA VAL A 7 9.43 -0.22 14.72
C VAL A 7 9.14 -1.39 15.63
N GLY A 8 8.09 -2.13 15.32
CA GLY A 8 7.78 -3.40 15.94
C GLY A 8 7.11 -4.35 14.96
N PHE A 9 7.06 -5.63 15.30
CA PHE A 9 6.33 -6.64 14.54
C PHE A 9 5.06 -6.98 15.29
N ASN A 10 3.91 -6.69 14.69
CA ASN A 10 2.62 -6.86 15.35
C ASN A 10 2.50 -6.01 16.63
N ASP A 11 2.89 -4.74 16.52
CA ASP A 11 2.90 -3.77 17.63
C ASP A 11 1.49 -3.49 18.18
N SER A 12 0.49 -3.88 17.41
CA SER A 12 -0.93 -3.76 17.79
C SER A 12 -1.35 -4.78 18.83
N ASP A 13 -0.64 -5.91 18.92
CA ASP A 13 -0.82 -6.92 19.97
C ASP A 13 0.14 -6.70 21.15
N TYR A 14 0.91 -5.60 21.14
CA TYR A 14 1.70 -5.22 22.30
C TYR A 14 0.79 -4.85 23.48
N ASP A 15 1.28 -5.00 24.71
CA ASP A 15 0.51 -4.75 25.94
C ASP A 15 0.10 -3.28 26.16
N TRP A 16 0.12 -2.41 25.13
CA TRP A 16 -0.36 -1.03 25.21
C TRP A 16 -1.78 -0.96 25.77
N CYS A 17 -2.66 -1.87 25.37
CA CYS A 17 -4.02 -1.94 25.91
C CYS A 17 -4.03 -2.12 27.42
N PHE A 18 -3.31 -3.13 27.90
CA PHE A 18 -3.18 -3.42 29.33
C PHE A 18 -2.51 -2.27 30.10
N ILE A 19 -1.41 -1.73 29.59
CA ILE A 19 -0.65 -0.65 30.22
C ILE A 19 -1.52 0.61 30.33
N MET A 20 -2.18 1.00 29.23
CA MET A 20 -3.01 2.21 29.17
C MET A 20 -4.25 2.09 30.03
N GLU A 21 -4.91 0.93 30.04
CA GLU A 21 -6.09 0.66 30.88
C GLU A 21 -5.72 0.73 32.37
N ARG A 22 -4.64 0.07 32.78
CA ARG A 22 -4.17 0.14 34.17
C ARG A 22 -3.69 1.53 34.56
N ALA A 23 -2.96 2.22 33.69
CA ALA A 23 -2.49 3.57 33.97
C ALA A 23 -3.65 4.56 34.13
N TYR A 24 -4.73 4.36 33.35
CA TYR A 24 -5.96 5.14 33.47
C TYR A 24 -6.68 4.85 34.80
N HIS A 25 -6.91 3.59 35.14
CA HIS A 25 -7.62 3.22 36.38
C HIS A 25 -6.84 3.55 37.66
N LEU A 26 -5.51 3.47 37.62
CA LEU A 26 -4.65 3.86 38.73
C LEU A 26 -4.39 5.37 38.77
N ASN A 27 -4.95 6.15 37.84
CA ASN A 27 -4.76 7.60 37.73
C ASN A 27 -3.28 8.04 37.64
N ILE A 28 -2.45 7.21 37.00
CA ILE A 28 -1.01 7.46 36.77
C ILE A 28 -0.70 7.76 35.29
N LEU A 29 -1.71 7.84 34.42
CA LEU A 29 -1.52 8.02 32.98
C LEU A 29 -0.73 9.30 32.63
N GLU A 30 -1.04 10.42 33.28
CA GLU A 30 -0.34 11.69 33.04
C GLU A 30 1.11 11.64 33.53
N TRP A 31 1.33 10.99 34.68
CA TRP A 31 2.67 10.76 35.22
C TRP A 31 3.50 9.87 34.29
N MET A 32 2.92 8.77 33.81
CA MET A 32 3.55 7.85 32.86
C MET A 32 3.92 8.58 31.58
N TRP A 33 2.97 9.33 31.01
CA TRP A 33 3.20 10.10 29.79
C TRP A 33 4.32 11.14 29.96
N LYS A 34 4.32 11.88 31.06
CA LYS A 34 5.38 12.85 31.38
C LYS A 34 6.73 12.16 31.52
N ARG A 35 6.77 10.97 32.10
CA ARG A 35 8.01 10.20 32.27
C ARG A 35 8.54 9.66 30.94
N MET A 36 7.66 9.20 30.06
CA MET A 36 8.02 8.65 28.74
C MET A 36 8.43 9.71 27.73
N THR A 37 7.75 10.86 27.73
CA THR A 37 7.87 11.86 26.66
C THR A 37 8.60 13.13 27.07
N GLY A 38 8.82 13.33 28.38
CA GLY A 38 9.33 14.59 28.95
C GLY A 38 8.33 15.75 28.89
N LYS A 39 7.11 15.54 28.37
CA LYS A 39 6.07 16.56 28.20
C LYS A 39 4.83 16.21 28.99
N PHE A 40 4.17 17.24 29.53
CA PHE A 40 2.90 17.05 30.22
C PHE A 40 1.74 17.19 29.25
N GLU A 41 0.88 16.18 29.23
CA GLU A 41 -0.41 16.21 28.55
C GLU A 41 -1.46 15.62 29.47
N THR A 42 -2.69 16.14 29.38
CA THR A 42 -3.80 15.64 30.19
C THR A 42 -4.25 14.26 29.69
N LYS A 43 -4.80 13.45 30.59
CA LYS A 43 -5.32 12.12 30.25
C LYS A 43 -6.33 12.16 29.10
N GLU A 44 -7.18 13.18 29.01
CA GLU A 44 -8.16 13.32 27.92
C GLU A 44 -7.46 13.53 26.58
N LYS A 45 -6.40 14.37 26.54
CA LYS A 45 -5.63 14.60 25.31
C LYS A 45 -4.85 13.36 24.89
N ILE A 46 -4.29 12.63 25.85
CA ILE A 46 -3.56 11.38 25.59
C ILE A 46 -4.50 10.36 24.95
N LEU A 47 -5.65 10.08 25.59
CA LEU A 47 -6.60 9.10 25.09
C LEU A 47 -7.25 9.52 23.77
N LYS A 48 -7.53 10.80 23.60
CA LYS A 48 -8.17 11.32 22.39
C LYS A 48 -7.25 11.29 21.17
N TRP A 49 -6.00 11.73 21.33
CA TRP A 49 -5.12 12.05 20.20
C TRP A 49 -3.87 11.18 20.08
N LYS A 50 -3.47 10.50 21.15
CA LYS A 50 -2.20 9.77 21.23
C LYS A 50 -2.42 8.27 21.25
N TYR A 51 -3.51 7.81 21.84
CA TYR A 51 -3.85 6.40 21.88
C TYR A 51 -4.81 6.03 20.76
N ARG A 52 -4.52 4.93 20.06
CA ARG A 52 -5.31 4.42 18.92
C ARG A 52 -5.99 3.11 19.26
N GLU A 53 -6.71 3.07 20.37
CA GLU A 53 -7.53 1.94 20.79
C GLU A 53 -8.53 2.39 21.86
N LYS A 54 -9.63 1.64 22.00
CA LYS A 54 -10.68 1.95 22.98
C LYS A 54 -10.32 1.33 24.33
N ILE A 55 -10.33 2.13 25.39
CA ILE A 55 -10.32 1.59 26.77
C ILE A 55 -11.58 0.75 26.97
N GLY A 56 -11.43 -0.47 27.48
CA GLY A 56 -12.51 -1.44 27.66
C GLY A 56 -12.83 -2.29 26.43
N ALA A 57 -12.03 -2.20 25.35
CA ALA A 57 -12.02 -3.23 24.32
C ALA A 57 -11.49 -4.52 24.93
N LYS A 58 -12.17 -5.66 24.70
CA LYS A 58 -11.73 -6.96 25.20
C LYS A 58 -10.34 -7.27 24.62
N SER A 59 -9.29 -7.17 25.43
CA SER A 59 -7.99 -7.74 25.07
C SER A 59 -8.15 -9.26 24.98
N GLU A 60 -7.61 -9.90 23.95
CA GLU A 60 -7.58 -11.37 23.81
C GLU A 60 -6.63 -12.05 24.82
N ASN A 61 -5.96 -11.29 25.69
CA ASN A 61 -5.16 -11.84 26.77
C ASN A 61 -6.01 -12.71 27.72
N ASP A 62 -5.64 -13.99 27.85
CA ASP A 62 -6.32 -15.02 28.66
C ASP A 62 -6.51 -14.65 30.15
N PHE A 63 -5.86 -13.59 30.62
CA PHE A 63 -5.94 -13.08 31.99
C PHE A 63 -7.25 -12.34 32.31
N VAL A 64 -7.94 -11.75 31.32
CA VAL A 64 -9.11 -10.87 31.52
C VAL A 64 -10.42 -11.65 31.76
N LYS A 65 -10.41 -12.99 31.65
CA LYS A 65 -11.58 -13.86 31.86
C LYS A 65 -12.23 -13.76 33.26
N LYS A 66 -11.64 -13.04 34.23
CA LYS A 66 -12.12 -13.00 35.62
C LYS A 66 -13.17 -11.92 35.94
N HIS A 67 -13.35 -10.83 35.17
CA HIS A 67 -14.36 -9.81 35.49
C HIS A 67 -14.94 -9.09 34.23
N PRO A 68 -16.21 -9.32 33.85
CA PRO A 68 -16.82 -8.69 32.67
C PRO A 68 -17.48 -7.33 32.97
N VAL A 69 -17.40 -6.38 32.02
CA VAL A 69 -18.09 -5.07 32.06
C VAL A 69 -18.93 -4.87 30.77
N LYS A 70 -20.14 -4.30 30.90
CA LYS A 70 -21.13 -4.10 29.81
C LYS A 70 -20.90 -2.78 29.04
N ALA A 71 -21.22 -2.79 27.74
CA ALA A 71 -21.12 -1.64 26.82
C ALA A 71 -22.40 -0.77 26.83
N PRO A 72 -22.31 0.56 26.60
CA PRO A 72 -23.48 1.40 26.34
C PRO A 72 -23.81 1.54 24.84
N GLU A 73 -25.07 1.86 24.57
CA GLU A 73 -25.74 1.90 23.25
C GLU A 73 -25.35 3.12 22.38
N GLU A 74 -25.36 2.92 21.06
CA GLU A 74 -24.92 3.90 20.04
C GLU A 74 -26.09 4.75 19.50
N GLY A 75 -25.91 6.08 19.45
CA GLY A 75 -26.68 7.00 18.60
C GLY A 75 -25.92 7.35 17.31
N GLU A 76 -26.64 7.72 16.26
CA GLU A 76 -26.11 8.05 14.92
C GLU A 76 -25.38 9.41 14.90
N GLU A 77 -24.06 9.37 14.72
CA GLU A 77 -23.22 10.54 14.40
C GLU A 77 -22.10 10.16 13.41
N ASP A 78 -21.70 11.15 12.59
CA ASP A 78 -20.97 11.06 11.32
C ASP A 78 -19.65 10.24 11.29
N LEU A 79 -19.46 9.51 10.19
CA LEU A 79 -18.40 8.50 10.00
C LEU A 79 -16.97 9.05 9.85
N GLU A 80 -16.78 10.32 9.45
CA GLU A 80 -15.45 10.91 9.26
C GLU A 80 -14.80 11.38 10.59
N GLU A 81 -15.60 11.77 11.59
CA GLU A 81 -15.07 12.21 12.90
C GLU A 81 -14.64 11.02 13.79
N LYS A 82 -15.27 9.84 13.65
CA LYS A 82 -14.90 8.62 14.40
C LYS A 82 -13.47 8.14 14.09
N GLU A 83 -12.95 8.40 12.88
CA GLU A 83 -11.65 7.86 12.45
C GLU A 83 -10.43 8.57 13.06
N TYR A 84 -10.62 9.77 13.61
CA TYR A 84 -9.55 10.57 14.24
C TYR A 84 -9.45 10.41 15.75
N MET A 85 -10.40 9.72 16.37
CA MET A 85 -10.67 9.75 17.81
C MET A 85 -10.51 8.36 18.44
N GLY A 86 -9.39 8.12 19.14
CA GLY A 86 -9.20 6.96 20.03
C GLY A 86 -9.46 5.55 19.44
N SER A 87 -9.65 5.41 18.13
CA SER A 87 -10.05 4.13 17.52
C SER A 87 -8.86 3.47 16.81
N PRO A 88 -8.82 2.13 16.77
CA PRO A 88 -7.84 1.41 15.97
C PRO A 88 -7.91 1.82 14.50
N ILE A 89 -6.75 1.92 13.85
CA ILE A 89 -6.64 2.32 12.45
C ILE A 89 -6.73 1.07 11.57
N ARG A 90 -7.67 1.05 10.63
CA ARG A 90 -7.75 -0.02 9.63
C ARG A 90 -6.83 0.27 8.45
N ILE A 91 -5.78 -0.53 8.32
CA ILE A 91 -4.81 -0.46 7.24
C ILE A 91 -5.19 -1.47 6.16
N LYS A 92 -5.39 -1.00 4.94
CA LYS A 92 -5.64 -1.88 3.79
C LYS A 92 -4.38 -2.64 3.39
N ILE A 93 -4.43 -3.97 3.37
CA ILE A 93 -3.34 -4.85 2.91
C ILE A 93 -3.58 -5.25 1.45
N SER A 94 -4.75 -5.82 1.17
CA SER A 94 -5.17 -6.29 -0.15
C SER A 94 -6.55 -5.72 -0.52
N VAL A 95 -7.19 -6.20 -1.58
CA VAL A 95 -8.56 -5.78 -1.92
C VAL A 95 -9.55 -6.22 -0.82
N GLU A 96 -9.33 -7.41 -0.28
CA GLU A 96 -10.22 -8.09 0.68
C GLU A 96 -9.66 -8.03 2.11
N ASP A 97 -8.35 -7.88 2.28
CA ASP A 97 -7.68 -7.94 3.57
C ASP A 97 -7.35 -6.57 4.16
N TYR A 98 -7.64 -6.44 5.44
CA TYR A 98 -7.31 -5.28 6.26
C TYR A 98 -6.62 -5.74 7.54
N PHE A 99 -5.67 -4.95 8.00
CA PHE A 99 -5.03 -5.09 9.30
C PHE A 99 -5.53 -3.98 10.22
N THR A 100 -5.95 -4.32 11.43
CA THR A 100 -6.37 -3.34 12.43
C THR A 100 -5.16 -3.02 13.30
N SER A 101 -4.74 -1.75 13.32
CA SER A 101 -3.58 -1.31 14.07
C SER A 101 -3.94 -0.45 15.26
N SER A 102 -3.47 -0.88 16.43
CA SER A 102 -3.58 -0.20 17.72
C SER A 102 -2.19 0.22 18.18
N PHE A 103 -2.03 1.42 18.75
CA PHE A 103 -0.73 1.88 19.25
C PHE A 103 -0.85 3.12 20.12
N LEU A 104 0.20 3.37 20.92
CA LEU A 104 0.45 4.65 21.57
C LEU A 104 1.41 5.50 20.73
N LYS A 105 0.92 6.61 20.19
CA LYS A 105 1.69 7.56 19.38
C LYS A 105 2.55 8.44 20.27
N LEU A 106 3.83 8.09 20.40
CA LEU A 106 4.82 8.91 21.09
C LEU A 106 5.13 10.19 20.31
N PRO A 107 5.26 11.36 20.97
CA PRO A 107 5.66 12.60 20.32
C PRO A 107 7.00 12.46 19.62
N GLY A 108 7.08 12.88 18.36
CA GLY A 108 8.31 12.77 17.58
C GLY A 108 8.54 11.41 16.94
N CYS A 109 7.73 10.39 17.24
CA CYS A 109 7.86 9.06 16.66
C CYS A 109 6.73 8.73 15.67
N ILE A 110 7.06 8.00 14.62
CA ILE A 110 6.10 7.40 13.69
C ILE A 110 6.10 5.88 13.93
N PRO A 111 5.00 5.30 14.45
CA PRO A 111 4.88 3.86 14.55
C PRO A 111 4.75 3.26 13.12
N ILE A 112 5.53 2.23 12.84
CA ILE A 112 5.46 1.47 11.59
C ILE A 112 5.50 -0.01 11.96
N ASP A 113 4.39 -0.69 11.70
CA ASP A 113 4.31 -2.12 11.93
C ASP A 113 4.96 -2.88 10.76
N VAL A 114 6.03 -3.63 11.07
CA VAL A 114 6.78 -4.40 10.08
C VAL A 114 5.93 -5.51 9.47
N GLN A 115 5.03 -6.12 10.25
CA GLN A 115 4.16 -7.18 9.75
C GLN A 115 3.25 -6.65 8.65
N VAL A 116 2.67 -5.46 8.84
CA VAL A 116 1.84 -4.78 7.83
C VAL A 116 2.64 -4.49 6.56
N CYS A 117 3.89 -4.03 6.71
CA CYS A 117 4.76 -3.74 5.57
C CYS A 117 5.05 -5.01 4.75
N LEU A 118 5.36 -6.11 5.43
CA LEU A 118 5.68 -7.39 4.81
C LEU A 118 4.44 -8.03 4.16
N LYS A 119 3.29 -7.99 4.83
CA LYS A 119 2.00 -8.46 4.29
C LYS A 119 1.57 -7.69 3.02
N LYS A 120 1.87 -6.39 2.94
CA LYS A 120 1.63 -5.60 1.71
C LYS A 120 2.58 -5.94 0.56
N ARG A 121 3.80 -6.40 0.89
CA ARG A 121 4.86 -6.63 -0.09
C ARG A 121 4.81 -8.03 -0.70
N PHE A 122 4.43 -9.02 0.10
CA PHE A 122 4.36 -10.40 -0.32
C PHE A 122 2.92 -10.83 -0.66
N PRO A 123 2.70 -11.55 -1.77
CA PRO A 123 1.38 -12.10 -2.08
C PRO A 123 0.87 -13.00 -0.95
N HIS A 124 -0.45 -13.00 -0.73
CA HIS A 124 -1.09 -13.94 0.20
C HIS A 124 -0.84 -15.41 -0.13
N SER A 125 -0.54 -15.75 -1.39
CA SER A 125 -0.15 -17.11 -1.77
C SER A 125 1.25 -17.51 -1.28
N GLU A 126 2.11 -16.52 -1.00
CA GLU A 126 3.48 -16.74 -0.50
C GLU A 126 3.59 -16.64 1.02
N VAL A 127 2.61 -16.01 1.68
CA VAL A 127 2.60 -15.82 3.13
C VAL A 127 1.51 -16.73 3.69
N GLU A 128 1.85 -17.59 4.67
CA GLU A 128 0.84 -18.35 5.40
C GLU A 128 -0.21 -17.39 6.01
N LYS A 129 -1.43 -17.87 6.30
CA LYS A 129 -2.56 -17.05 6.78
C LYS A 129 -2.19 -16.06 7.90
N GLU A 130 -1.22 -16.40 8.74
CA GLU A 130 -0.81 -15.60 9.89
C GLU A 130 0.42 -14.71 9.61
N GLY A 131 1.30 -15.10 8.68
CA GLY A 131 2.51 -14.35 8.35
C GLY A 131 3.33 -14.01 9.60
N SER A 132 3.84 -15.02 10.29
CA SER A 132 4.57 -14.88 11.56
C SER A 132 5.95 -14.25 11.37
N LEU A 133 6.51 -13.67 12.43
CA LEU A 133 7.87 -13.12 12.40
C LEU A 133 8.88 -14.21 12.00
N LYS A 134 8.78 -15.39 12.60
CA LYS A 134 9.65 -16.55 12.30
C LYS A 134 9.64 -16.92 10.82
N PHE A 135 8.47 -16.92 10.18
CA PHE A 135 8.35 -17.18 8.74
C PHE A 135 9.16 -16.17 7.92
N PHE A 136 9.00 -14.87 8.20
CA PHE A 136 9.74 -13.84 7.48
C PHE A 136 11.24 -13.89 7.75
N LEU A 137 11.65 -14.10 8.99
CA LEU A 137 13.07 -14.26 9.34
C LEU A 137 13.71 -15.40 8.55
N GLN A 138 13.07 -16.57 8.50
CA GLN A 138 13.55 -17.70 7.71
C GLN A 138 13.60 -17.38 6.21
N LYS A 139 12.58 -16.68 5.67
CA LYS A 139 12.53 -16.27 4.26
C LYS A 139 13.70 -15.36 3.87
N PHE A 140 14.21 -14.56 4.80
CA PHE A 140 15.34 -13.65 4.59
C PHE A 140 16.68 -14.17 5.12
N GLY A 141 16.73 -15.39 5.67
CA GLY A 141 17.96 -15.97 6.22
C GLY A 141 18.47 -15.22 7.46
N LEU A 142 17.56 -14.73 8.30
CA LEU A 142 17.87 -14.02 9.54
C LEU A 142 17.55 -14.90 10.76
N ASP A 143 18.44 -14.93 11.75
CA ASP A 143 18.35 -15.90 12.87
C ASP A 143 17.82 -15.32 14.19
N ASN A 144 17.80 -13.99 14.38
CA ASN A 144 17.47 -13.35 15.67
C ASN A 144 16.26 -12.40 15.62
N ALA A 145 15.78 -11.92 16.78
CA ALA A 145 14.63 -11.01 16.89
C ALA A 145 14.98 -9.49 16.80
N LEU A 146 16.28 -9.13 16.84
CA LEU A 146 16.79 -7.78 16.49
C LEU A 146 16.57 -7.42 15.00
N CYS A 147 15.95 -8.33 14.27
CA CYS A 147 15.81 -8.34 12.83
C CYS A 147 14.66 -7.51 12.27
N CYS A 148 13.78 -6.90 13.08
CA CYS A 148 12.72 -6.05 12.54
C CYS A 148 13.28 -4.81 11.83
N GLN A 149 14.28 -4.16 12.43
CA GLN A 149 14.99 -3.04 11.82
C GLN A 149 15.79 -3.49 10.60
N GLU A 150 16.49 -4.62 10.69
CA GLU A 150 17.26 -5.19 9.58
C GLU A 150 16.35 -5.57 8.40
N LEU A 151 15.17 -6.15 8.65
CA LEU A 151 14.16 -6.45 7.64
C LEU A 151 13.71 -5.20 6.91
N LEU A 152 13.45 -4.10 7.63
CA LEU A 152 13.08 -2.82 7.02
C LEU A 152 14.20 -2.25 6.16
N VAL A 153 15.45 -2.34 6.61
CA VAL A 153 16.64 -1.86 5.89
C VAL A 153 16.89 -2.71 4.65
N ASN A 154 16.93 -4.03 4.78
CA ASN A 154 17.15 -4.98 3.69
C ASN A 154 16.08 -4.87 2.60
N GLN A 155 14.83 -4.58 2.98
CA GLN A 155 13.75 -4.37 2.02
C GLN A 155 13.60 -2.92 1.55
N SER A 156 14.40 -1.98 2.07
CA SER A 156 14.28 -0.54 1.76
C SER A 156 12.87 0.03 1.98
N ILE A 157 12.10 -0.55 2.91
CA ILE A 157 10.67 -0.23 3.10
C ILE A 157 10.48 1.24 3.47
N ILE A 158 11.31 1.76 4.39
CA ILE A 158 11.23 3.16 4.81
C ILE A 158 11.60 4.10 3.66
N ASN A 159 12.61 3.75 2.85
CA ASN A 159 13.00 4.55 1.69
C ASN A 159 11.89 4.58 0.63
N ASP A 160 11.25 3.44 0.38
CA ASP A 160 10.10 3.34 -0.54
C ASP A 160 8.91 4.19 -0.04
N TYR A 161 8.63 4.16 1.26
CA TYR A 161 7.61 5.04 1.86
C TYR A 161 7.97 6.52 1.81
N ARG A 162 9.24 6.89 2.02
CA ARG A 162 9.71 8.28 1.84
C ARG A 162 9.55 8.75 0.40
N GLU A 163 9.83 7.87 -0.57
CA GLU A 163 9.62 8.15 -1.99
C GLU A 163 8.13 8.39 -2.29
N VAL A 164 7.24 7.53 -1.77
CA VAL A 164 5.78 7.73 -1.89
C VAL A 164 5.33 9.02 -1.21
N ALA A 165 5.86 9.34 -0.03
CA ALA A 165 5.53 10.56 0.71
C ALA A 165 5.90 11.81 -0.11
N SER A 166 7.09 11.80 -0.70
CA SER A 166 7.57 12.88 -1.58
C SER A 166 6.75 13.01 -2.86
N ILE A 167 6.38 11.88 -3.49
CA ILE A 167 5.59 11.89 -4.72
C ILE A 167 4.16 12.38 -4.46
N ALA A 168 3.51 11.92 -3.39
CA ALA A 168 2.12 12.22 -3.10
C ALA A 168 1.92 13.44 -2.18
N TYR A 169 3.01 14.09 -1.74
CA TYR A 169 3.03 15.22 -0.79
C TYR A 169 2.40 14.90 0.59
N VAL A 170 2.32 13.62 0.97
CA VAL A 170 1.70 13.20 2.24
C VAL A 170 2.75 12.96 3.32
N SER A 171 2.32 12.84 4.59
CA SER A 171 3.24 12.49 5.68
C SER A 171 3.72 11.03 5.54
N LEU A 172 4.90 10.71 6.09
CA LEU A 172 5.40 9.34 6.14
C LEU A 172 4.39 8.40 6.86
N PHE A 173 3.72 8.91 7.90
CA PHE A 173 2.65 8.20 8.59
C PHE A 173 1.51 7.82 7.63
N ASP A 174 1.01 8.77 6.83
CA ASP A 174 -0.08 8.51 5.89
C ASP A 174 0.33 7.57 4.75
N THR A 175 1.63 7.47 4.43
CA THR A 175 2.07 6.47 3.45
C THR A 175 1.81 5.03 3.90
N HIS A 176 2.00 4.77 5.20
CA HIS A 176 1.83 3.46 5.81
C HIS A 176 0.36 3.20 6.17
N TYR A 177 -0.31 4.15 6.82
CA TYR A 177 -1.65 3.95 7.39
C TYR A 177 -2.81 4.26 6.42
N ARG A 178 -2.59 5.10 5.38
CA ARG A 178 -3.69 5.57 4.51
C ARG A 178 -3.61 4.97 3.11
N ALA A 179 -4.79 4.67 2.56
CA ALA A 179 -4.93 4.14 1.21
C ALA A 179 -4.57 5.19 0.14
N ASN A 180 -4.42 4.74 -1.11
CA ASN A 180 -3.99 5.60 -2.21
C ASN A 180 -5.00 6.73 -2.55
N GLY A 181 -6.28 6.59 -2.19
CA GLY A 181 -7.27 7.65 -2.40
C GLY A 181 -6.86 8.98 -1.75
N MET A 182 -6.36 8.94 -0.51
CA MET A 182 -5.83 10.14 0.16
C MET A 182 -4.60 10.71 -0.56
N LYS A 183 -3.68 9.84 -0.99
CA LYS A 183 -2.45 10.21 -1.71
C LYS A 183 -2.77 10.88 -3.05
N VAL A 184 -3.82 10.42 -3.73
CA VAL A 184 -4.29 10.95 -5.00
C VAL A 184 -4.93 12.33 -4.85
N ARG A 185 -5.63 12.61 -3.75
CA ARG A 185 -6.25 13.93 -3.50
C ARG A 185 -5.21 15.02 -3.21
N ASN A 186 -4.11 14.64 -2.57
CA ASN A 186 -3.13 15.59 -2.08
C ASN A 186 -2.16 16.09 -3.18
N LEU A 187 -1.80 15.24 -4.14
CA LEU A 187 -0.91 15.61 -5.24
C LEU A 187 -1.46 16.75 -6.15
N PRO A 188 -2.72 16.70 -6.64
CA PRO A 188 -3.33 17.80 -7.38
C PRO A 188 -3.39 19.08 -6.55
N SER A 189 -3.71 18.97 -5.27
CA SER A 189 -3.76 20.11 -4.35
C SER A 189 -2.40 20.80 -4.23
N ALA A 190 -1.33 20.03 -4.10
CA ALA A 190 0.04 20.56 -4.11
C ALA A 190 0.42 21.21 -5.46
N CYS A 191 -0.04 20.65 -6.57
CA CYS A 191 0.19 21.22 -7.90
C CYS A 191 -0.59 22.52 -8.12
N ALA A 192 -1.81 22.61 -7.61
CA ALA A 192 -2.65 23.81 -7.69
C ALA A 192 -2.03 24.97 -6.91
N ILE A 193 -1.56 24.73 -5.68
CA ILE A 193 -0.89 25.76 -4.87
C ILE A 193 0.32 26.34 -5.62
N LYS A 194 1.12 25.51 -6.28
CA LYS A 194 2.27 25.97 -7.09
C LYS A 194 1.89 26.85 -8.29
N ARG A 195 0.63 26.78 -8.72
CA ARG A 195 0.07 27.54 -9.84
C ARG A 195 -0.83 28.69 -9.39
N ASP A 196 -0.80 29.02 -8.10
CA ASP A 196 -1.70 30.01 -7.49
C ASP A 196 -3.19 29.69 -7.72
N MET A 197 -3.52 28.39 -7.70
CA MET A 197 -4.87 27.87 -7.84
C MET A 197 -5.34 27.23 -6.54
N VAL A 198 -6.64 27.27 -6.29
CA VAL A 198 -7.28 26.59 -5.16
C VAL A 198 -8.18 25.47 -5.69
N ILE A 199 -8.13 24.30 -5.04
CA ILE A 199 -9.04 23.18 -5.34
C ILE A 199 -10.14 23.16 -4.29
N SER A 200 -11.39 23.07 -4.76
CA SER A 200 -12.54 22.86 -3.87
C SER A 200 -12.46 21.47 -3.23
N THR A 201 -12.61 21.41 -1.91
CA THR A 201 -12.79 20.15 -1.16
C THR A 201 -14.25 19.76 -0.98
N ARG A 202 -15.19 20.58 -1.49
CA ARG A 202 -16.62 20.33 -1.37
C ARG A 202 -17.01 19.11 -2.20
N LEU A 203 -17.76 18.21 -1.58
CA LEU A 203 -18.38 17.08 -2.28
C LEU A 203 -19.46 17.59 -3.23
N SER A 204 -19.55 16.98 -4.41
CA SER A 204 -20.64 17.26 -5.34
C SER A 204 -21.97 16.82 -4.71
N LYS A 205 -22.96 17.71 -4.67
CA LYS A 205 -24.31 17.41 -4.19
C LYS A 205 -25.18 16.79 -5.30
N ASP A 206 -24.87 17.12 -6.55
CA ASP A 206 -25.60 16.69 -7.74
C ASP A 206 -24.92 15.47 -8.36
N ILE A 207 -24.97 14.34 -7.63
CA ILE A 207 -24.45 13.07 -8.13
C ILE A 207 -25.55 12.41 -8.94
N GLU A 208 -25.42 12.42 -10.27
CA GLU A 208 -26.25 11.59 -11.13
C GLU A 208 -26.21 10.12 -10.67
N LYS A 209 -27.38 9.54 -10.42
CA LYS A 209 -27.50 8.15 -9.96
C LYS A 209 -27.18 7.18 -11.10
N GLY A 210 -26.17 6.35 -10.90
CA GLY A 210 -25.84 5.24 -11.82
C GLY A 210 -24.34 5.02 -11.97
N LYS A 211 -23.95 3.80 -12.37
CA LYS A 211 -22.56 3.51 -12.75
C LYS A 211 -22.32 4.05 -14.16
N TYR A 212 -21.18 4.69 -14.40
CA TYR A 212 -20.76 5.02 -15.75
C TYR A 212 -20.31 3.75 -16.50
N PRO A 213 -20.41 3.71 -17.84
CA PRO A 213 -20.02 2.54 -18.62
C PRO A 213 -18.54 2.21 -18.40
N GLY A 214 -18.25 1.00 -17.94
CA GLY A 214 -16.88 0.50 -17.72
C GLY A 214 -16.16 0.07 -19.00
N ALA A 215 -15.00 -0.56 -18.86
CA ALA A 215 -14.20 -1.07 -19.98
C ALA A 215 -14.98 -2.08 -20.84
N TYR A 216 -14.65 -2.12 -22.14
CA TYR A 216 -15.19 -3.15 -23.04
C TYR A 216 -14.25 -4.36 -23.06
N VAL A 217 -14.82 -5.56 -22.98
CA VAL A 217 -14.08 -6.83 -23.07
C VAL A 217 -14.61 -7.56 -24.29
N PHE A 218 -13.73 -7.85 -25.25
CA PHE A 218 -14.09 -8.66 -26.41
C PHE A 218 -14.49 -10.08 -25.94
N PRO A 219 -15.55 -10.66 -26.52
CA PRO A 219 -15.92 -12.03 -26.21
C PRO A 219 -14.74 -12.97 -26.56
N PRO A 220 -14.29 -13.82 -25.62
CA PRO A 220 -13.15 -14.68 -25.87
C PRO A 220 -13.50 -15.75 -26.92
N LYS A 221 -12.61 -15.96 -27.90
CA LYS A 221 -12.64 -17.15 -28.75
C LYS A 221 -12.18 -18.34 -27.91
N LYS A 222 -13.10 -19.23 -27.53
CA LYS A 222 -12.79 -20.42 -26.72
C LYS A 222 -12.14 -21.49 -27.61
N GLY A 223 -10.97 -21.98 -27.21
CA GLY A 223 -10.26 -23.05 -27.93
C GLY A 223 -8.82 -23.23 -27.42
N ILE A 224 -8.20 -24.37 -27.77
CA ILE A 224 -6.77 -24.60 -27.53
C ILE A 224 -6.01 -23.84 -28.61
N ILE A 225 -5.23 -22.85 -28.22
CA ILE A 225 -4.37 -22.09 -29.13
C ILE A 225 -3.11 -22.93 -29.37
N THR A 226 -2.94 -23.48 -30.58
CA THR A 226 -1.75 -24.26 -30.99
C THR A 226 -0.63 -23.39 -31.55
N GLU A 227 -0.91 -22.13 -31.88
CA GLU A 227 0.03 -21.16 -32.41
C GLU A 227 0.66 -20.29 -31.30
N ARG A 228 1.85 -19.71 -31.55
CA ARG A 228 2.53 -18.87 -30.55
C ARG A 228 1.64 -17.67 -30.19
N PRO A 229 1.50 -17.31 -28.91
CA PRO A 229 0.68 -16.18 -28.51
C PRO A 229 1.18 -14.88 -29.15
N ALA A 230 0.26 -14.12 -29.77
CA ALA A 230 0.53 -12.79 -30.28
C ALA A 230 0.82 -11.81 -29.12
N ASP A 231 1.76 -10.89 -29.34
CA ASP A 231 2.13 -9.88 -28.36
C ASP A 231 0.95 -8.94 -28.04
N ASN A 232 0.62 -8.78 -26.76
CA ASN A 232 -0.45 -7.90 -26.31
C ASN A 232 -0.07 -6.42 -26.48
N ILE A 233 -0.70 -5.72 -27.42
CA ILE A 233 -0.55 -4.27 -27.60
C ILE A 233 -1.45 -3.55 -26.61
N CYS A 234 -0.86 -2.94 -25.57
CA CYS A 234 -1.55 -2.02 -24.66
C CYS A 234 -0.98 -0.60 -24.81
N LYS A 235 -1.81 0.38 -25.18
CA LYS A 235 -1.43 1.80 -25.16
C LYS A 235 -1.70 2.41 -23.78
N ASN A 236 -0.80 3.28 -23.31
CA ASN A 236 -1.01 4.10 -22.11
C ASN A 236 -1.59 5.45 -22.55
N GLY A 237 -2.70 5.87 -21.96
CA GLY A 237 -3.26 7.22 -22.13
C GLY A 237 -2.74 8.15 -21.03
N ASN A 238 -2.28 9.34 -21.40
CA ASN A 238 -1.86 10.40 -20.49
C ASN A 238 -2.62 11.66 -20.86
N GLU A 239 -3.31 12.29 -19.91
CA GLU A 239 -3.76 13.67 -20.00
C GLU A 239 -3.89 14.26 -18.59
N LEU A 240 -2.74 14.57 -17.99
CA LEU A 240 -2.52 15.52 -16.89
C LEU A 240 -1.01 15.71 -16.76
N HIS A 241 -0.48 16.95 -16.74
CA HIS A 241 0.96 17.21 -16.61
C HIS A 241 1.59 16.51 -15.38
N THR A 242 0.81 16.34 -14.32
CA THR A 242 1.23 15.61 -13.11
C THR A 242 1.32 14.10 -13.33
N ILE A 243 0.46 13.53 -14.17
CA ILE A 243 0.50 12.11 -14.57
C ILE A 243 1.66 11.88 -15.55
N GLU A 244 1.99 12.88 -16.37
CA GLU A 244 3.15 12.85 -17.27
C GLU A 244 4.47 12.68 -16.51
N ASP A 245 4.69 13.45 -15.44
CA ASP A 245 5.89 13.29 -14.59
C ASP A 245 5.98 11.89 -13.98
N LEU A 246 4.85 11.34 -13.51
CA LEU A 246 4.77 9.97 -12.99
C LEU A 246 5.04 8.93 -14.09
N SER A 247 4.55 9.19 -15.30
CA SER A 247 4.77 8.37 -16.47
C SER A 247 6.26 8.36 -16.85
N ASN A 248 6.93 9.51 -16.84
CA ASN A 248 8.35 9.65 -17.11
C ASN A 248 9.20 8.91 -16.07
N LYS A 249 8.92 9.09 -14.77
CA LYS A 249 9.58 8.29 -13.72
C LYS A 249 9.40 6.79 -13.93
N ARG A 250 8.20 6.36 -14.33
CA ARG A 250 7.93 4.94 -14.62
C ARG A 250 8.70 4.45 -15.85
N LEU A 251 8.89 5.28 -16.87
CA LEU A 251 9.71 4.95 -18.05
C LEU A 251 11.18 4.75 -17.65
N GLU A 252 11.74 5.61 -16.80
CA GLU A 252 13.10 5.45 -16.27
C GLU A 252 13.28 4.13 -15.52
N LEU A 253 12.33 3.76 -14.65
CA LEU A 253 12.36 2.46 -13.96
C LEU A 253 12.30 1.28 -14.93
N LYS A 254 11.47 1.38 -15.97
CA LYS A 254 11.39 0.35 -17.01
C LYS A 254 12.68 0.24 -17.83
N ALA A 255 13.36 1.35 -18.08
CA ALA A 255 14.66 1.35 -18.75
C ALA A 255 15.72 0.61 -17.92
N ARG A 256 15.70 0.75 -16.59
CA ARG A 256 16.55 -0.03 -15.66
C ARG A 256 16.16 -1.52 -15.60
N LEU A 257 14.88 -1.82 -15.74
CA LEU A 257 14.36 -3.19 -15.71
C LEU A 257 14.77 -4.01 -16.94
N ALA A 258 14.82 -3.38 -18.12
CA ALA A 258 15.11 -4.06 -19.39
C ALA A 258 16.44 -4.86 -19.40
N PRO A 259 17.61 -4.31 -19.00
CA PRO A 259 18.85 -5.08 -18.94
C PRO A 259 18.82 -6.19 -17.89
N LEU A 260 18.20 -5.94 -16.72
CA LEU A 260 18.03 -6.96 -15.68
C LEU A 260 17.18 -8.14 -16.18
N GLY A 261 16.11 -7.86 -16.92
CA GLY A 261 15.27 -8.90 -17.54
C GLY A 261 16.05 -9.76 -18.53
N LYS A 262 16.89 -9.15 -19.37
CA LYS A 262 17.79 -9.87 -20.29
C LYS A 262 18.78 -10.75 -19.52
N LYS A 263 19.39 -10.22 -18.46
CA LYS A 263 20.34 -10.95 -17.60
C LYS A 263 19.67 -12.12 -16.88
N LYS A 264 18.48 -11.90 -16.29
CA LYS A 264 17.64 -12.93 -15.65
C LYS A 264 17.34 -14.08 -16.62
N GLN A 265 16.91 -13.76 -17.84
CA GLN A 265 16.60 -14.75 -18.86
C GLN A 265 17.85 -15.54 -19.31
N TYR A 266 18.98 -14.86 -19.49
CA TYR A 266 20.25 -15.48 -19.88
C TYR A 266 20.74 -16.48 -18.83
N LEU A 267 20.85 -16.04 -17.57
CA LEU A 267 21.26 -16.91 -16.46
C LEU A 267 20.29 -18.08 -16.25
N GLY A 268 18.98 -17.83 -16.37
CA GLY A 268 17.97 -18.90 -16.29
C GLY A 268 18.12 -19.96 -17.40
N LYS A 269 18.49 -19.55 -18.62
CA LYS A 269 18.82 -20.49 -19.71
C LYS A 269 20.08 -21.31 -19.43
N MET A 270 21.10 -20.70 -18.83
CA MET A 270 22.32 -21.43 -18.43
C MET A 270 22.03 -22.47 -17.35
N ILE A 271 21.30 -22.10 -16.31
CA ILE A 271 20.93 -22.99 -15.19
C ILE A 271 20.09 -24.16 -15.70
N SER A 272 19.06 -23.89 -16.52
CA SER A 272 18.21 -24.94 -17.09
C SER A 272 18.98 -25.88 -18.02
N SER A 273 19.92 -25.35 -18.82
CA SER A 273 20.79 -26.17 -19.68
C SER A 273 21.76 -27.04 -18.89
N ALA A 274 22.34 -26.51 -17.80
CA ALA A 274 23.21 -27.28 -16.90
C ALA A 274 22.44 -28.42 -16.22
N LYS A 275 21.24 -28.15 -15.71
CA LYS A 275 20.34 -29.15 -15.12
C LYS A 275 19.96 -30.24 -16.12
N LYS A 276 19.61 -29.88 -17.36
CA LYS A 276 19.32 -30.86 -18.43
C LYS A 276 20.50 -31.79 -18.76
N ARG A 277 21.73 -31.30 -18.62
CA ARG A 277 22.96 -32.07 -18.84
C ARG A 277 23.42 -32.86 -17.61
N GLY A 278 22.63 -32.90 -16.53
CA GLY A 278 22.99 -33.57 -15.28
C GLY A 278 24.18 -32.93 -14.53
N LYS A 279 24.58 -31.69 -14.89
CA LYS A 279 25.71 -31.01 -14.27
C LYS A 279 25.27 -30.28 -13.00
N ARG A 280 26.09 -30.36 -11.95
CA ARG A 280 25.90 -29.56 -10.73
C ARG A 280 26.05 -28.07 -11.09
N VAL A 281 25.04 -27.27 -10.74
CA VAL A 281 25.08 -25.82 -10.94
C VAL A 281 26.01 -25.22 -9.89
N SER A 282 26.95 -24.37 -10.32
CA SER A 282 27.86 -23.66 -9.40
C SER A 282 27.06 -22.79 -8.42
N GLU A 283 27.45 -22.79 -7.15
CA GLU A 283 26.86 -21.95 -6.11
C GLU A 283 26.97 -20.46 -6.45
N SER A 284 28.10 -20.05 -7.06
CA SER A 284 28.28 -18.69 -7.56
C SER A 284 27.22 -18.30 -8.59
N LEU A 285 26.93 -19.18 -9.57
CA LEU A 285 25.89 -18.92 -10.58
C LEU A 285 24.49 -18.86 -9.97
N ASN A 286 24.19 -19.72 -8.99
CA ASN A 286 22.91 -19.66 -8.28
C ASN A 286 22.77 -18.37 -7.48
N SER A 287 23.84 -17.95 -6.78
CA SER A 287 23.84 -16.70 -6.01
C SER A 287 23.63 -15.47 -6.90
N GLU A 288 24.31 -15.41 -8.06
CA GLU A 288 24.15 -14.33 -9.02
C GLU A 288 22.74 -14.32 -9.61
N TYR A 289 22.20 -15.49 -9.97
CA TYR A 289 20.83 -15.59 -10.47
C TYR A 289 19.80 -15.13 -9.44
N SER A 290 19.95 -15.54 -8.18
CA SER A 290 19.06 -15.13 -7.09
C SER A 290 19.12 -13.62 -6.85
N SER A 291 20.32 -13.03 -6.84
CA SER A 291 20.49 -11.57 -6.72
C SER A 291 19.84 -10.82 -7.88
N VAL A 292 20.04 -11.26 -9.13
CA VAL A 292 19.41 -10.64 -10.31
C VAL A 292 17.89 -10.78 -10.27
N CYS A 293 17.37 -11.92 -9.80
CA CYS A 293 15.93 -12.09 -9.62
C CYS A 293 15.38 -11.11 -8.58
N PHE A 294 16.04 -10.99 -7.44
CA PHE A 294 15.67 -10.06 -6.39
C PHE A 294 15.63 -8.60 -6.89
N ASP A 295 16.68 -8.15 -7.56
CA ASP A 295 16.74 -6.79 -8.12
C ASP A 295 15.64 -6.58 -9.17
N TYR A 296 15.44 -7.53 -10.07
CA TYR A 296 14.39 -7.45 -11.08
C TYR A 296 13.00 -7.33 -10.44
N ASP A 297 12.70 -8.19 -9.47
CA ASP A 297 11.38 -8.21 -8.82
C ASP A 297 11.17 -6.93 -7.98
N TYR A 298 12.23 -6.41 -7.35
CA TYR A 298 12.20 -5.12 -6.66
C TYR A 298 11.89 -3.95 -7.60
N TRP A 299 12.64 -3.79 -8.70
CA TRP A 299 12.40 -2.71 -9.66
C TRP A 299 11.06 -2.84 -10.39
N ASP A 300 10.62 -4.06 -10.67
CA ASP A 300 9.29 -4.33 -11.24
C ASP A 300 8.17 -3.95 -10.24
N SER A 301 8.37 -4.21 -8.94
CA SER A 301 7.43 -3.78 -7.92
C SER A 301 7.28 -2.25 -7.86
N LYS A 302 8.39 -1.50 -7.99
CA LYS A 302 8.36 -0.02 -8.04
C LYS A 302 7.60 0.52 -9.24
N GLN A 303 7.86 0.02 -10.45
CA GLN A 303 7.14 0.50 -11.64
C GLN A 303 5.65 0.12 -11.59
N LYS A 304 5.31 -1.05 -11.00
CA LYS A 304 3.92 -1.46 -10.75
C LYS A 304 3.25 -0.55 -9.73
N ALA A 305 3.95 -0.15 -8.67
CA ALA A 305 3.43 0.78 -7.67
C ALA A 305 3.06 2.13 -8.30
N LEU A 306 3.93 2.70 -9.15
CA LEU A 306 3.61 3.91 -9.92
C LEU A 306 2.42 3.70 -10.86
N LYS A 307 2.33 2.55 -11.54
CA LYS A 307 1.16 2.22 -12.38
C LYS A 307 -0.13 2.21 -11.57
N VAL A 308 -0.14 1.55 -10.42
CA VAL A 308 -1.31 1.48 -9.54
C VAL A 308 -1.67 2.86 -9.02
N TYR A 309 -0.69 3.67 -8.63
CA TYR A 309 -0.91 5.03 -8.18
C TYR A 309 -1.55 5.90 -9.28
N MET A 310 -1.00 5.88 -10.50
CA MET A 310 -1.59 6.57 -11.65
C MET A 310 -3.02 6.09 -11.95
N ASN A 311 -3.26 4.78 -11.93
CA ASN A 311 -4.60 4.23 -12.14
C ASN A 311 -5.60 4.65 -11.05
N THR A 312 -5.11 4.94 -9.84
CA THR A 312 -5.96 5.38 -8.73
C THR A 312 -6.53 6.79 -8.99
N PHE A 313 -5.85 7.66 -9.75
CA PHE A 313 -6.40 8.97 -10.15
C PHE A 313 -7.74 8.83 -10.87
N TYR A 314 -7.80 7.96 -11.88
CA TYR A 314 -9.02 7.69 -12.62
C TYR A 314 -10.11 7.07 -11.74
N GLY A 315 -9.73 6.18 -10.82
CA GLY A 315 -10.65 5.57 -9.86
C GLY A 315 -11.27 6.59 -8.89
N GLU A 316 -10.46 7.52 -8.36
CA GLU A 316 -10.96 8.59 -7.48
C GLU A 316 -11.78 9.64 -8.25
N ALA A 317 -11.41 9.96 -9.49
CA ALA A 317 -12.21 10.85 -10.34
C ALA A 317 -13.59 10.24 -10.68
N GLY A 318 -13.69 8.91 -10.75
CA GLY A 318 -14.97 8.20 -10.90
C GLY A 318 -15.73 7.95 -9.60
N ASN A 319 -15.15 8.27 -8.44
CA ASN A 319 -15.75 8.03 -7.12
C ASN A 319 -16.57 9.26 -6.70
N SER A 320 -17.90 9.13 -6.65
CA SER A 320 -18.80 10.23 -6.30
C SER A 320 -18.64 10.79 -4.89
N LYS A 321 -17.98 10.04 -3.99
CA LYS A 321 -17.61 10.48 -2.64
C LYS A 321 -16.24 11.17 -2.59
N SER A 322 -15.57 11.33 -3.72
CA SER A 322 -14.27 11.99 -3.78
C SER A 322 -14.43 13.48 -4.06
N PRO A 323 -13.67 14.36 -3.39
CA PRO A 323 -13.65 15.80 -3.70
C PRO A 323 -13.17 16.12 -5.13
N ILE A 324 -12.46 15.18 -5.77
CA ILE A 324 -11.98 15.30 -7.15
C ILE A 324 -12.87 14.55 -8.15
N PHE A 325 -14.10 14.22 -7.75
CA PHE A 325 -15.06 13.54 -8.62
C PHE A 325 -15.32 14.37 -9.88
N LEU A 326 -15.05 13.76 -11.03
CA LEU A 326 -15.29 14.32 -12.35
C LEU A 326 -15.71 13.18 -13.29
N ARG A 327 -17.01 12.93 -13.35
CA ARG A 327 -17.58 11.78 -14.06
C ARG A 327 -17.27 11.82 -15.55
N GLU A 328 -17.27 13.01 -16.14
CA GLU A 328 -17.00 13.27 -17.55
C GLU A 328 -15.57 12.82 -17.90
N LEU A 329 -14.60 13.08 -17.03
CA LEU A 329 -13.21 12.63 -17.19
C LEU A 329 -13.10 11.10 -17.10
N ALA A 330 -13.73 10.49 -16.10
CA ALA A 330 -13.74 9.03 -15.93
C ALA A 330 -14.47 8.32 -17.10
N CYS A 331 -15.53 8.93 -17.61
CA CYS A 331 -16.28 8.41 -18.76
C CYS A 331 -15.51 8.61 -20.07
N GLY A 332 -14.91 9.78 -20.28
CA GLY A 332 -14.10 10.11 -21.45
C GLY A 332 -12.90 9.19 -21.60
N THR A 333 -12.18 8.92 -20.51
CA THR A 333 -11.04 7.98 -20.49
C THR A 333 -11.46 6.56 -20.88
N THR A 334 -12.62 6.10 -20.38
CA THR A 334 -13.15 4.77 -20.71
C THR A 334 -13.61 4.69 -22.17
N THR A 335 -14.30 5.71 -22.67
CA THR A 335 -14.77 5.81 -24.06
C THR A 335 -13.60 5.87 -25.04
N ALA A 336 -12.57 6.68 -24.76
CA ALA A 336 -11.34 6.72 -25.54
C ALA A 336 -10.62 5.37 -25.54
N GLY A 337 -10.59 4.66 -24.41
CA GLY A 337 -10.07 3.30 -24.31
C GLY A 337 -10.79 2.32 -25.23
N LYS A 338 -12.13 2.34 -25.25
CA LYS A 338 -12.95 1.52 -26.16
C LYS A 338 -12.70 1.86 -27.62
N TYR A 339 -12.69 3.14 -27.95
CA TYR A 339 -12.43 3.62 -29.30
C TYR A 339 -11.07 3.12 -29.82
N ASN A 340 -10.02 3.28 -29.02
CA ASN A 340 -8.68 2.82 -29.38
C ASN A 340 -8.59 1.31 -29.54
N LEU A 341 -9.27 0.53 -28.68
CA LEU A 341 -9.34 -0.92 -28.81
C LEU A 341 -10.02 -1.33 -30.12
N ASN A 342 -11.15 -0.70 -30.45
CA ASN A 342 -11.86 -0.97 -31.68
C ASN A 342 -11.02 -0.64 -32.92
N LEU A 343 -10.28 0.48 -32.92
CA LEU A 343 -9.36 0.83 -34.00
C LEU A 343 -8.25 -0.21 -34.19
N VAL A 344 -7.65 -0.69 -33.10
CA VAL A 344 -6.61 -1.72 -33.16
C VAL A 344 -7.19 -3.03 -33.69
N THR A 345 -8.35 -3.46 -33.17
CA THR A 345 -9.03 -4.67 -33.64
C THR A 345 -9.35 -4.58 -35.13
N GLU A 346 -9.91 -3.46 -35.59
CA GLU A 346 -10.22 -3.24 -37.00
C GLU A 346 -8.96 -3.29 -37.88
N PHE A 347 -7.86 -2.68 -37.43
CA PHE A 347 -6.58 -2.70 -38.15
C PHE A 347 -6.01 -4.12 -38.26
N VAL A 348 -6.00 -4.88 -37.15
CA VAL A 348 -5.51 -6.26 -37.08
C VAL A 348 -6.36 -7.19 -37.95
N SER A 349 -7.69 -7.06 -37.89
CA SER A 349 -8.63 -7.82 -38.73
C SER A 349 -8.44 -7.52 -40.21
N LYS A 350 -8.28 -6.25 -40.62
CA LYS A 350 -8.02 -5.86 -42.02
C LYS A 350 -6.70 -6.43 -42.55
N LYS A 351 -5.72 -6.67 -41.67
CA LYS A 351 -4.42 -7.23 -42.03
C LYS A 351 -4.37 -8.77 -42.02
N GLY A 352 -5.47 -9.43 -41.67
CA GLY A 352 -5.56 -10.91 -41.65
C GLY A 352 -4.85 -11.57 -40.47
N PHE A 353 -4.56 -10.83 -39.40
CA PHE A 353 -3.91 -11.35 -38.19
C PHE A 353 -4.90 -11.93 -37.16
N GLY A 354 -6.20 -12.02 -37.48
CA GLY A 354 -7.30 -12.23 -36.52
C GLY A 354 -7.98 -13.58 -36.53
#